data_AF-A0A3D4PW43-F1
#
_entry.id   AF-A0A3D4PW43-F1
#
_cell.length_a   1.000
_cell.length_b   1.000
_cell.length_c   1.000
_cell.angle_alpha   90.00
_cell.angle_beta   90.00
_cell.angle_gamma   90.00
#
_symmetry.space_group_name_H-M   'P 1'
#
loop_
_entity.id
_entity.type
_entity.pdbx_description
1 polymer ?
#
loop_
_entity_poly.entity_id
_entity_poly.type
_entity_poly.pdbx_seq_one_letter_code
_entity_poly.pdbx_strand_id
1 'polypeptide(L)' 'MVKLLSVVALFPLVSACAPEVGSPDWCKSIEEKPKGELTMNEAKDYAKHCVFK' A
#
# COMPACT_ATOMS: atom_id res chain seq x y z
N MET A 1 -26.73 -17.23 -28.99
CA MET A 1 -26.62 -15.86 -28.45
C MET A 1 -25.60 -15.84 -27.32
N VAL A 2 -24.32 -16.08 -27.63
CA VAL A 2 -23.21 -16.25 -26.65
C VAL A 2 -22.05 -15.28 -26.97
N LYS A 3 -22.31 -14.23 -27.75
CA LYS A 3 -21.30 -13.29 -28.25
C LYS A 3 -21.17 -11.99 -27.42
N LEU A 4 -21.90 -11.89 -26.30
CA LEU A 4 -21.99 -10.68 -25.48
C LEU A 4 -21.55 -10.87 -24.02
N LEU A 5 -20.87 -11.97 -23.69
CA LEU A 5 -20.53 -12.32 -22.30
C LEU A 5 -19.02 -12.30 -21.97
N SER A 6 -18.15 -11.80 -22.85
CA SER A 6 -16.69 -11.99 -22.69
C SER A 6 -15.80 -10.75 -22.51
N VAL A 7 -16.34 -9.56 -22.19
CA VAL A 7 -15.48 -8.35 -22.10
C VAL A 7 -15.74 -7.52 -20.84
N VAL A 8 -15.83 -8.12 -19.65
CA VAL A 8 -15.67 -7.36 -18.38
C VAL A 8 -15.10 -8.29 -17.30
N ALA A 9 -13.83 -8.68 -17.42
CA ALA A 9 -13.12 -9.32 -16.31
C ALA A 9 -11.59 -9.21 -16.48
N LEU A 10 -11.09 -8.02 -16.83
CA LEU A 10 -9.70 -7.65 -16.51
C LEU A 10 -9.77 -6.59 -15.42
N PHE A 11 -8.85 -6.64 -14.47
CA PHE A 11 -8.72 -5.82 -13.25
C PHE A 11 -9.43 -6.40 -12.02
N PRO A 12 -8.74 -7.34 -11.34
CA PRO A 12 -8.04 -6.89 -10.15
C PRO A 12 -6.63 -7.50 -10.08
N LEU A 13 -5.62 -6.78 -10.57
CA LEU A 13 -4.21 -7.20 -10.43
C LEU A 13 -3.32 -6.12 -9.76
N VAL A 14 -3.90 -5.11 -9.12
CA VAL A 14 -3.12 -3.96 -8.62
C VAL A 14 -2.80 -4.02 -7.12
N SER A 15 -3.18 -5.08 -6.38
CA SER A 15 -2.95 -5.14 -4.93
C SER A 15 -1.53 -5.53 -4.50
N ALA A 16 -0.55 -5.63 -5.40
CA ALA A 16 0.79 -6.15 -5.10
C ALA A 16 1.95 -5.14 -5.23
N CYS A 17 1.70 -3.84 -5.44
CA CYS A 17 2.77 -2.84 -5.58
C CYS A 17 3.05 -2.03 -4.29
N ALA A 18 2.40 -2.33 -3.17
CA ALA A 18 2.70 -1.67 -1.90
C ALA A 18 3.79 -2.45 -1.14
N PRO A 19 4.88 -1.80 -0.69
CA PRO A 19 5.89 -2.47 0.12
C PRO A 19 5.28 -2.93 1.46
N GLU A 20 5.78 -4.06 2.00
CA GLU A 20 5.25 -4.62 3.25
C GLU A 20 5.48 -3.67 4.43
N VAL A 21 4.47 -3.51 5.30
CA VAL A 21 4.53 -2.64 6.48
C VAL A 21 5.73 -3.00 7.35
N GLY A 22 6.55 -2.00 7.67
CA GLY A 22 7.77 -2.14 8.47
C GLY A 22 9.01 -2.62 7.70
N SER A 23 8.90 -2.90 6.40
CA SER A 23 10.07 -3.15 5.54
C SER A 23 10.87 -1.87 5.31
N PRO A 24 12.18 -1.96 5.01
CA PRO A 24 13.00 -0.79 4.72
C PRO A 24 12.42 0.13 3.64
N ASP A 25 11.92 -0.46 2.55
CA ASP A 25 11.30 0.29 1.44
C ASP A 25 9.99 0.97 1.86
N TRP A 26 9.22 0.33 2.76
CA TRP A 26 8.01 0.92 3.31
C TRP A 26 8.34 2.07 4.27
N CYS A 27 9.29 1.88 5.19
CA CYS A 27 9.74 2.93 6.10
C CYS A 27 10.21 4.17 5.34
N LYS A 28 11.01 3.99 4.29
CA LYS A 28 11.48 5.08 3.44
C LYS A 28 10.32 5.78 2.72
N SER A 29 9.40 4.99 2.16
CA SER A 29 8.20 5.54 1.50
C SER A 29 7.31 6.33 2.46
N ILE A 30 7.24 5.96 3.74
CA ILE A 30 6.48 6.67 4.77
C ILE A 30 7.21 7.92 5.26
N GLU A 31 8.54 7.87 5.38
CA GLU A 31 9.37 9.01 5.79
C GLU A 31 9.34 10.16 4.77
N GLU A 32 9.28 9.82 3.48
CA GLU A 32 9.16 10.79 2.38
C GLU A 32 7.73 11.37 2.24
N LYS A 33 6.71 10.72 2.84
CA LYS A 33 5.34 11.24 2.80
C LYS A 33 5.15 12.45 3.73
N PRO A 34 4.34 13.44 3.35
CA PRO A 34 3.94 14.54 4.24
C PRO A 34 3.20 14.00 5.48
N LYS A 35 3.53 14.51 6.67
CA LYS A 35 2.92 14.06 7.94
C LYS A 35 1.38 14.18 7.97
N GLY A 36 0.81 15.12 7.24
CA GLY A 36 -0.64 15.33 7.15
C GLY A 36 -1.37 14.29 6.27
N GLU A 37 -0.65 13.55 5.44
CA GLU A 37 -1.19 12.47 4.60
C GLU A 37 -1.09 11.10 5.26
N LEU A 38 -0.33 11.00 6.37
CA LEU A 38 -0.21 9.77 7.12
C LEU A 38 -1.51 9.44 7.84
N THR A 39 -2.01 8.24 7.60
CA THR A 39 -3.09 7.71 8.43
C THR A 39 -2.59 7.41 9.84
N MET A 40 -3.51 7.38 10.81
CA MET A 40 -3.17 7.03 12.20
C MET A 40 -2.50 5.65 12.32
N ASN A 41 -2.92 4.70 11.48
CA ASN A 41 -2.36 3.35 11.48
C ASN A 41 -0.92 3.37 10.94
N GLU A 42 -0.68 4.03 9.80
CA GLU A 42 0.67 4.17 9.24
C GLU A 42 1.62 4.87 10.20
N ALA A 43 1.20 5.95 10.85
CA ALA A 43 2.04 6.66 11.81
C ALA A 43 2.42 5.77 13.01
N LYS A 44 1.47 4.97 13.51
CA LYS A 44 1.69 4.02 14.60
C LYS A 44 2.63 2.90 14.18
N ASP A 45 2.42 2.34 13.01
CA ASP A 45 3.22 1.22 12.50
C ASP A 45 4.63 1.69 12.12
N TYR A 46 4.78 2.89 11.55
CA TYR A 46 6.08 3.50 11.28
C TYR A 46 6.86 3.74 12.58
N ALA A 47 6.21 4.30 13.60
CA ALA A 47 6.83 4.48 14.90
C ALA A 47 7.33 3.13 15.47
N LYS A 48 6.52 2.08 15.41
CA LYS A 48 6.87 0.76 15.96
C LYS A 48 7.95 0.02 15.18
N HIS A 49 7.87 0.04 13.85
CA HIS A 49 8.69 -0.82 13.00
C HIS A 49 9.93 -0.12 12.45
N CYS A 50 9.90 1.21 12.33
CA CYS A 50 10.95 1.99 11.69
C CYS A 50 11.72 2.88 12.68
N VAL A 51 11.03 3.47 13.67
CA VAL A 51 11.66 4.41 14.63
C VAL A 51 12.12 3.72 15.90
N PHE A 52 11.24 2.95 16.55
CA PHE A 52 11.48 2.30 17.84
C PHE A 52 11.97 0.85 17.74
N LYS A 53 12.61 0.50 16.62
CA LYS A 53 13.11 -0.86 16.36
C LYS A 53 14.14 -1.32 17.39
#